data_AF-A0A359FYW0-F1
#
_entry.id   AF-A0A359FYW0-F1
#
_cell.length_a   1.000
_cell.length_b   1.000
_cell.length_c   1.000
_cell.angle_alpha   90.00
_cell.angle_beta   90.00
_cell.angle_gamma   90.00
#
_symmetry.space_group_name_H-M   'P 1'
#
loop_
_entity.id
_entity.type
_entity.pdbx_description
1 polymer ?
#
loop_
_entity_poly.entity_id
_entity_poly.type
_entity_poly.pdbx_seq_one_letter_code
_entity_poly.pdbx_strand_id
1 'polypeptide(L)' 'MKTALQIDITFEQILSMVRQLPKQQKILLTKELEREVIDSKLSRLLKTFKTKDLDLKTIDKEAESVRLEIYEKQKS' A
#
# COMPACT_ATOMS: atom_id res chain seq x y z
N MET A 1 5.30 28.14 -18.79
CA MET A 1 4.62 28.20 -17.48
C MET A 1 3.73 26.96 -17.38
N LYS A 2 3.98 26.05 -16.43
CA LYS A 2 3.15 24.84 -16.26
C LYS A 2 1.93 25.22 -15.43
N THR A 3 0.83 25.58 -16.11
CA THR A 3 -0.45 25.84 -15.46
C THR A 3 -0.95 24.53 -14.86
N ALA A 4 -0.76 24.35 -13.55
CA ALA A 4 -1.44 23.30 -12.82
C ALA A 4 -2.93 23.65 -12.84
N LEU A 5 -3.67 23.07 -13.80
CA LEU A 5 -5.12 23.09 -13.81
C LEU A 5 -5.56 22.47 -12.49
N GLN A 6 -5.96 23.31 -11.52
CA GLN A 6 -6.73 22.88 -10.36
C GLN A 6 -8.10 22.47 -10.90
N ILE A 7 -8.16 21.23 -11.40
CA ILE A 7 -9.41 20.61 -11.75
C ILE A 7 -9.96 20.14 -10.40
N ASP A 8 -10.97 20.85 -9.89
CA ASP A 8 -11.77 20.39 -8.76
C ASP A 8 -12.60 19.18 -9.24
N ILE A 9 -11.95 18.02 -9.32
CA ILE A 9 -12.57 16.78 -9.76
C ILE A 9 -13.28 16.16 -8.55
N THR A 10 -14.58 15.97 -8.67
CA THR A 10 -15.37 15.29 -7.63
C THR A 10 -15.12 13.78 -7.67
N PHE A 11 -15.34 13.10 -6.54
CA PHE A 11 -15.20 11.64 -6.47
C PHE A 11 -16.03 10.92 -7.55
N GLU A 12 -17.24 11.41 -7.83
CA GLU A 12 -18.11 10.86 -8.87
C GLU A 12 -17.51 10.97 -10.28
N GLN A 13 -16.81 12.06 -10.56
CA GLN A 13 -16.11 12.23 -11.83
C GLN A 13 -14.93 11.26 -11.94
N ILE A 14 -14.14 11.08 -10.87
CA ILE A 14 -13.06 10.08 -10.83
C ILE A 14 -13.64 8.68 -11.04
N LEU A 15 -14.73 8.35 -10.36
CA LEU A 15 -15.39 7.06 -10.49
C LEU A 15 -15.90 6.80 -11.91
N SER A 16 -16.47 7.82 -12.56
CA SER A 16 -16.93 7.73 -13.95
C SER A 16 -15.78 7.44 -14.91
N MET A 17 -14.62 8.07 -14.71
CA MET A 17 -13.42 7.85 -15.52
C MET A 17 -12.88 6.43 -15.30
N VAL A 18 -12.78 5.97 -14.05
CA VAL A 18 -12.34 4.61 -13.72
C VAL A 18 -13.27 3.56 -14.33
N ARG A 19 -14.59 3.81 -14.35
CA ARG A 19 -15.56 2.90 -14.98
C ARG A 19 -15.39 2.79 -16.49
N GLN A 20 -14.91 3.83 -17.16
CA GLN A 20 -14.65 3.82 -18.60
C GLN A 20 -13.34 3.12 -18.98
N LEU A 21 -12.44 2.83 -18.03
CA LEU A 21 -11.17 2.18 -18.31
C LEU A 21 -11.35 0.73 -18.83
N PRO A 22 -10.49 0.28 -19.76
CA PRO A 22 -10.39 -1.12 -20.17
C PRO A 22 -10.11 -2.04 -18.99
N LYS A 23 -10.57 -3.30 -19.08
CA LYS A 23 -10.48 -4.29 -18.00
C LYS A 23 -9.04 -4.48 -17.47
N GLN A 24 -8.04 -4.48 -18.36
CA GLN A 24 -6.63 -4.61 -17.99
C GLN A 24 -6.12 -3.41 -17.16
N GLN A 25 -6.54 -2.19 -17.51
CA GLN A 25 -6.12 -0.98 -16.81
C GLN A 25 -6.81 -0.86 -15.44
N LYS A 26 -8.06 -1.33 -15.32
CA LYS A 26 -8.74 -1.45 -14.01
C LYS A 26 -7.99 -2.37 -13.05
N ILE A 27 -7.54 -3.53 -13.52
CA ILE A 27 -6.78 -4.48 -12.69
C ILE A 27 -5.48 -3.85 -12.19
N LEU A 28 -4.77 -3.13 -13.06
CA LEU A 28 -3.52 -2.45 -12.69
C LEU A 28 -3.77 -1.34 -11.68
N LEU A 29 -4.82 -0.54 -11.88
CA LEU A 29 -5.23 0.51 -10.95
C LEU A 29 -5.64 -0.05 -9.58
N THR A 30 -6.41 -1.15 -9.55
CA THR A 30 -6.78 -1.81 -8.28
C THR A 30 -5.53 -2.25 -7.50
N LYS A 31 -4.53 -2.84 -8.17
CA LYS A 31 -3.29 -3.26 -7.51
C LYS A 31 -2.50 -2.09 -6.90
N GLU A 32 -2.41 -0.97 -7.62
CA GLU A 32 -1.72 0.22 -7.08
C GLU A 32 -2.49 0.85 -5.91
N LEU A 33 -3.83 0.94 -6.00
CA LEU A 33 -4.66 1.44 -4.90
C LEU A 33 -4.60 0.51 -3.67
N GLU A 34 -4.60 -0.80 -3.87
CA GLU A 34 -4.42 -1.77 -2.79
C GLU A 34 -3.07 -1.59 -2.10
N ARG A 35 -1.99 -1.40 -2.88
CA ARG A 35 -0.66 -1.14 -2.36
C ARG A 35 -0.60 0.14 -1.53
N GLU A 36 -1.19 1.23 -2.02
CA GLU A 36 -1.26 2.50 -1.30
C GLU A 36 -2.05 2.39 0.02
N VAL A 37 -3.15 1.64 0.01
CA VAL A 37 -3.92 1.35 1.23
C VAL A 37 -3.11 0.51 2.22
N ILE A 38 -2.38 -0.51 1.75
CA ILE A 38 -1.50 -1.33 2.58
C ILE A 38 -0.39 -0.47 3.18
N ASP A 39 0.27 0.37 2.38
CA ASP A 39 1.31 1.28 2.85
C ASP A 39 0.79 2.29 3.87
N SER A 40 -0.44 2.80 3.70
CA SER A 40 -1.06 3.70 4.69
C SER A 40 -1.39 2.99 6.00
N LYS A 41 -1.86 1.73 5.95
CA LYS A 41 -2.13 0.92 7.14
C LYS A 41 -0.84 0.54 7.86
N LEU A 42 0.17 0.12 7.12
CA LEU A 42 1.51 -0.16 7.64
C LEU A 42 2.08 1.11 8.29
N SER A 43 2.04 2.25 7.59
CA SER A 43 2.48 3.55 8.13
C SER A 43 1.72 3.94 9.40
N ARG A 44 0.41 3.67 9.48
CA ARG A 44 -0.41 3.92 10.68
C ARG A 44 -0.02 2.99 11.83
N LEU A 45 0.22 1.71 11.56
CA LEU A 45 0.75 0.74 12.53
C LEU A 45 2.10 1.22 13.06
N LEU A 46 3.05 1.53 12.17
CA LEU A 46 4.39 1.99 12.52
C LEU A 46 4.40 3.29 13.33
N LYS A 47 3.53 4.26 12.99
CA LYS A 47 3.31 5.48 13.80
C LYS A 47 2.77 5.16 15.20
N THR A 48 1.90 4.16 15.33
CA THR A 48 1.36 3.72 16.62
C THR A 48 2.46 3.08 17.48
N PHE A 49 3.38 2.34 16.86
CA PHE A 49 4.53 1.71 17.52
C PHE A 49 5.65 2.69 17.90
N LYS A 50 5.52 4.00 17.62
CA LYS A 50 6.49 5.08 17.98
C LYS A 50 7.95 4.76 17.59
N THR A 51 8.16 4.05 16.48
CA THR A 51 9.50 3.71 16.02
C THR A 51 10.06 4.88 15.20
N LYS A 52 11.10 5.56 15.71
CA LYS A 52 11.74 6.69 15.03
C LYS A 52 12.73 6.26 13.94
N ASP A 53 13.28 5.05 14.05
CA ASP A 53 14.22 4.49 13.09
C ASP A 53 13.71 3.11 12.68
N LEU A 54 13.02 3.07 11.54
CA LEU A 54 12.56 1.84 10.92
C LEU A 54 13.25 1.72 9.57
N ASP A 55 14.41 1.07 9.57
CA ASP A 55 15.11 0.69 8.34
C ASP A 55 14.45 -0.56 7.75
N LEU A 56 14.35 -0.60 6.42
CA LEU A 56 13.78 -1.72 5.66
C LEU A 56 14.47 -3.05 6.02
N LYS A 57 15.78 -3.02 6.26
CA LYS A 57 16.54 -4.21 6.69
C LYS A 57 16.08 -4.76 8.03
N THR A 58 15.70 -3.89 8.97
CA THR A 58 15.20 -4.31 10.28
C THR A 58 13.83 -4.96 10.16
N ILE A 59 12.96 -4.43 9.30
CA ILE A 59 11.64 -5.01 9.01
C ILE A 59 11.80 -6.40 8.38
N ASP A 60 12.66 -6.52 7.37
CA ASP A 60 12.88 -7.79 6.67
C ASP A 60 13.43 -8.87 7.62
N LYS A 61 14.34 -8.48 8.53
CA LYS A 61 14.91 -9.39 9.52
C LYS A 61 13.87 -9.89 10.53
N GLU A 62 13.01 -9.00 11.03
CA GLU A 62 11.90 -9.36 11.94
C GLU A 62 10.89 -10.28 11.25
N ALA A 63 10.49 -9.94 10.01
CA ALA A 63 9.56 -10.75 9.23
C ALA A 63 10.10 -12.16 8.95
N GLU A 64 11.39 -12.27 8.65
CA GLU A 64 12.05 -13.55 8.42
C GLU A 64 12.17 -14.37 9.71
N SER A 65 12.46 -13.73 10.85
CA SER A 65 12.46 -14.39 12.16
C SER A 65 11.09 -15.00 12.48
N VAL A 66 10.01 -14.25 12.26
CA VAL A 66 8.64 -14.74 12.50
C VAL A 66 8.27 -15.88 11.53
N ARG A 67 8.70 -15.81 10.26
CA ARG A 67 8.49 -16.91 9.29
C ARG A 67 9.18 -18.20 9.73
N LEU A 68 10.42 -18.09 10.21
CA LEU A 68 11.16 -19.24 10.72
C LEU A 68 10.48 -19.85 11.94
N GLU A 69 10.05 -19.03 12.91
CA GLU A 69 9.30 -19.51 14.08
C GLU A 69 8.00 -20.24 13.71
N ILE A 70 7.25 -19.72 12.74
CA ILE A 70 6.02 -20.38 12.24
C ILE A 70 6.37 -21.72 11.59
N TYR A 71 7.43 -21.76 10.78
CA TYR A 71 7.85 -22.98 10.10
C TYR A 71 8.34 -24.05 11.09
N GLU A 72 9.11 -23.65 12.11
CA GLU A 72 9.55 -24.55 13.18
C GLU A 72 8.37 -25.08 14.00
N LYS A 73 7.37 -24.24 14.31
CA LYS A 73 6.13 -24.68 14.97
C LYS A 73 5.27 -25.62 14.13
N GLN A 74 5.34 -25.54 12.80
CA GLN A 74 4.64 -26.46 11.90
C GLN A 74 5.38 -27.78 11.70
N LYS A 75 6.69 -27.81 11.95
CA LYS A 75 7.54 -28.99 11.78
C LYS A 75 7.67 -29.83 13.06
N SER A 76 7.37 -29.25 14.23
CA SER A 76 7.25 -29.93 15.52
C SER A 76 5.84 -30.47 15.76
#